data_AF-A0A416RTB3-F1
#
_entry.id   AF-A0A416RTB3-F1
#
_cell.length_a   1.000
_cell.length_b   1.000
_cell.length_c   1.000
_cell.angle_alpha   90.00
_cell.angle_beta   90.00
_cell.angle_gamma   90.00
#
_symmetry.space_group_name_H-M   'P 1'
#
loop_
_entity.id
_entity.type
_entity.pdbx_description
1 polymer ?
#
loop_
_entity_poly.entity_id
_entity_poly.type
_entity_poly.pdbx_seq_one_letter_code
_entity_poly.pdbx_strand_id
1 'polypeptide(L)'
;MVDLFTGIPDELIESTLQTIRENLDKVGLFGGHTLRKHTDIQLMVLKNRLTKEDIRYATSYWDVNVAAAVASGLMRKFYDSDIVFWLKNSSNDYISLIGRFPQTIGYGFRKGEDRLNENLRKACLVLVKDPQADWGFRILTSYPMFER
;
A
#
# COMPACT_ATOMS: atom_id res chain seq x y z
N MET A 1 -5.56 -9.45 17.13
CA MET A 1 -6.74 -8.68 16.73
C MET A 1 -6.73 -7.39 17.52
N VAL A 2 -6.39 -6.31 16.85
CA VAL A 2 -6.45 -4.96 17.40
C VAL A 2 -7.80 -4.35 17.06
N ASP A 3 -8.64 -4.13 18.06
CA ASP A 3 -9.76 -3.20 17.96
C ASP A 3 -9.27 -1.82 18.46
N LEU A 4 -9.23 -0.86 17.53
CA LEU A 4 -8.71 0.48 17.79
C LEU A 4 -9.72 1.35 18.56
N PHE A 5 -10.98 0.94 18.62
CA PHE A 5 -12.07 1.74 19.19
C PHE A 5 -12.73 1.10 20.41
N THR A 6 -12.14 0.05 20.99
CA THR A 6 -12.67 -0.58 22.20
C THR A 6 -12.84 0.44 23.33
N GLY A 7 -14.08 0.62 23.79
CA GLY A 7 -14.41 1.54 24.89
C GLY A 7 -14.42 3.02 24.50
N ILE A 8 -14.31 3.36 23.21
CA ILE A 8 -14.40 4.73 22.71
C ILE A 8 -15.87 5.07 22.35
N PRO A 9 -16.43 6.19 22.83
CA PRO A 9 -17.76 6.66 22.44
C PRO A 9 -17.90 6.93 20.93
N ASP A 10 -19.06 6.64 20.35
CA ASP A 10 -19.33 6.78 18.90
C ASP A 10 -19.02 8.19 18.36
N GLU A 11 -19.36 9.25 19.09
CA GLU A 11 -19.05 10.64 18.68
C GLU A 11 -17.53 10.90 18.54
N LEU A 12 -16.74 10.28 19.41
CA LEU A 12 -15.27 10.36 19.35
C LEU A 12 -14.71 9.50 18.22
N ILE A 13 -15.35 8.38 17.89
CA ILE A 13 -14.97 7.55 16.74
C ILE A 13 -15.17 8.34 15.45
N GLU A 14 -16.32 8.96 15.24
CA GLU A 14 -16.60 9.71 14.01
C GLU A 14 -15.68 10.93 13.85
N SER A 15 -15.43 11.69 14.91
CA SER A 15 -14.46 12.80 14.86
C SER A 15 -13.03 12.33 14.60
N THR A 16 -12.62 11.17 15.15
CA THR A 16 -11.32 10.54 14.86
C THR A 16 -11.22 10.14 13.39
N LEU A 17 -12.25 9.50 12.83
CA LEU A 17 -12.30 9.10 11.43
C LEU A 17 -12.28 10.31 10.49
N GLN A 18 -12.95 11.40 10.84
CA GLN A 18 -12.87 12.65 10.08
C GLN A 18 -11.45 13.23 10.12
N THR A 19 -10.81 13.23 11.28
CA THR A 19 -9.42 13.69 11.44
C THR A 19 -8.46 12.87 10.58
N ILE A 20 -8.59 11.54 10.58
CA ILE A 20 -7.78 10.66 9.73
C ILE A 20 -8.00 10.99 8.25
N ARG A 21 -9.26 11.16 7.80
CA ARG A 21 -9.61 11.48 6.41
C ARG A 21 -8.87 12.72 5.90
N GLU A 22 -8.82 13.75 6.73
CA GLU A 22 -8.19 15.04 6.42
C GLU A 22 -6.66 14.96 6.38
N ASN A 23 -6.08 13.91 6.97
CA ASN A 23 -4.63 13.77 7.16
C ASN A 23 -4.05 12.52 6.48
N LEU A 24 -4.76 11.88 5.54
CA LEU A 24 -4.29 10.66 4.86
C LEU A 24 -2.94 10.84 4.15
N ASP A 25 -2.63 12.03 3.67
CA ASP A 25 -1.33 12.39 3.07
C ASP A 25 -0.17 12.39 4.08
N LYS A 26 -0.47 12.50 5.38
CA LYS A 26 0.52 12.38 6.45
C LYS A 26 0.80 10.92 6.83
N VAL A 27 0.02 9.97 6.34
CA VAL A 27 0.32 8.54 6.46
C VAL A 27 1.48 8.22 5.51
N GLY A 28 2.70 8.48 6.00
CA GLY A 28 3.92 8.31 5.22
C GLY A 28 4.18 6.85 4.86
N LEU A 29 5.08 6.64 3.89
CA LEU A 29 5.67 5.33 3.58
C LEU A 29 6.60 4.87 4.73
N PHE A 30 6.03 4.61 5.90
CA PHE A 30 6.75 4.17 7.09
C PHE A 30 7.31 2.75 6.93
N GLY A 31 8.37 2.44 7.68
CA GLY A 31 8.92 1.08 7.76
C GLY A 31 9.82 0.64 6.59
N GLY A 32 10.07 1.53 5.61
CA GLY A 32 11.09 1.36 4.58
C GLY A 32 10.89 0.20 3.61
N HIS A 33 9.94 -0.72 3.81
CA HIS A 33 9.81 -1.89 2.94
C HIS A 33 9.44 -1.51 1.50
N THR A 34 8.41 -0.67 1.32
CA THR A 34 8.05 -0.10 0.02
C THR A 34 9.25 0.59 -0.62
N LEU A 35 9.88 1.51 0.12
CA LEU A 35 11.02 2.29 -0.37
C LEU A 35 12.24 1.42 -0.72
N ARG A 36 12.53 0.39 0.07
CA ARG A 36 13.71 -0.49 -0.10
C ARG A 36 13.51 -1.58 -1.14
N LYS A 37 12.28 -2.04 -1.36
CA LYS A 37 11.99 -3.21 -2.20
C LYS A 37 11.16 -2.91 -3.43
N HIS A 38 10.54 -1.74 -3.53
CA HIS A 38 9.55 -1.45 -4.56
C HIS A 38 9.61 -0.01 -5.07
N THR A 39 10.68 0.74 -4.81
CA THR A 39 10.84 2.11 -5.28
C THR A 39 12.22 2.26 -5.90
N ASP A 40 12.27 2.65 -7.17
CA ASP A 40 13.51 2.85 -7.94
C ASP A 40 14.52 1.67 -7.81
N ILE A 41 14.00 0.44 -7.94
CA ILE A 41 14.82 -0.77 -7.78
C ILE A 41 15.47 -1.16 -9.10
N GLN A 42 16.81 -1.23 -9.07
CA GLN A 42 17.60 -1.68 -10.20
C GLN A 42 17.12 -3.03 -10.78
N LEU A 43 17.12 -3.13 -12.11
CA LEU A 43 16.60 -4.29 -12.86
C LEU A 43 17.24 -5.62 -12.42
N MET A 44 18.55 -5.63 -12.20
CA MET A 44 19.26 -6.83 -11.75
C MET A 44 18.84 -7.28 -10.35
N VAL A 45 18.50 -6.34 -9.46
CA VAL A 45 17.96 -6.65 -8.14
C VAL A 45 16.59 -7.31 -8.26
N LEU A 46 15.72 -6.81 -9.15
CA LEU A 46 14.42 -7.44 -9.41
C LEU A 46 14.56 -8.85 -9.97
N LYS A 47 15.46 -9.06 -10.95
CA LYS A 47 15.74 -10.40 -11.49
C LYS A 47 16.30 -11.35 -10.42
N ASN A 48 17.21 -10.88 -9.57
CA ASN A 48 17.76 -11.67 -8.46
C ASN A 48 16.69 -12.07 -7.42
N ARG A 49 15.68 -11.24 -7.20
CA ARG A 49 14.55 -11.60 -6.33
C ARG A 49 13.73 -12.73 -6.93
N LEU A 50 13.50 -12.75 -8.24
CA LEU A 50 12.76 -13.83 -8.91
C LEU A 50 13.44 -15.20 -8.81
N THR A 51 14.77 -15.22 -8.67
CA THR A 51 15.55 -16.45 -8.52
C THR A 51 15.69 -16.89 -7.06
N LYS A 52 15.81 -15.94 -6.12
CA LYS A 52 16.05 -16.22 -4.70
C LYS A 52 14.80 -16.29 -3.83
N GLU A 53 13.76 -15.54 -4.16
CA GLU A 53 12.51 -15.48 -3.41
C GLU A 53 11.44 -16.34 -4.10
N ASP A 54 10.53 -16.94 -3.33
CA ASP A 54 9.38 -17.64 -3.89
C ASP A 54 8.25 -16.67 -4.27
N ILE A 55 8.49 -15.89 -5.33
CA ILE A 55 7.58 -14.86 -5.83
C ILE A 55 7.30 -15.04 -7.33
N ARG A 56 6.10 -14.64 -7.77
CA ARG A 56 5.68 -14.75 -9.19
C ARG A 56 6.14 -13.58 -10.04
N TYR A 57 6.34 -12.42 -9.44
CA TYR A 57 6.78 -11.21 -10.11
C TYR A 57 7.54 -10.31 -9.13
N ALA A 58 8.47 -9.52 -9.66
CA ALA A 58 9.21 -8.52 -8.92
C ALA A 58 9.02 -7.17 -9.62
N THR A 59 8.50 -6.19 -8.90
CA THR A 59 8.06 -4.90 -9.44
C THR A 59 8.59 -3.74 -8.60
N SER A 60 8.71 -2.59 -9.26
CA SER A 60 9.14 -1.33 -8.66
C SER A 60 8.35 -0.17 -9.22
N TYR A 61 7.99 0.78 -8.38
CA TYR A 61 7.62 2.13 -8.78
C TYR A 61 8.80 2.81 -9.47
N TRP A 62 8.49 3.79 -10.33
CA TRP A 62 9.49 4.63 -10.99
C TRP A 62 10.37 5.35 -9.98
N ASP A 63 9.74 6.02 -9.01
CA ASP A 63 10.43 6.78 -7.98
C ASP A 63 9.56 6.90 -6.72
N VAL A 64 10.12 7.58 -5.70
CA VAL A 64 9.46 7.79 -4.41
C VAL A 64 8.21 8.66 -4.52
N ASN A 65 8.18 9.62 -5.44
CA ASN A 65 7.04 10.51 -5.63
C ASN A 65 5.86 9.72 -6.23
N VAL A 66 6.12 8.84 -7.19
CA VAL A 66 5.12 7.93 -7.77
C VAL A 66 4.60 6.97 -6.69
N ALA A 67 5.49 6.38 -5.89
CA ALA A 67 5.09 5.49 -4.79
C ALA A 67 4.18 6.21 -3.77
N ALA A 68 4.55 7.44 -3.37
CA ALA A 68 3.78 8.25 -2.43
C ALA A 68 2.42 8.67 -3.01
N ALA A 69 2.39 9.13 -4.26
CA ALA A 69 1.16 9.52 -4.96
C ALA A 69 0.19 8.33 -5.11
N VAL A 70 0.71 7.15 -5.46
CA VAL A 70 -0.08 5.92 -5.55
C VAL A 70 -0.66 5.53 -4.18
N ALA A 71 0.16 5.52 -3.13
CA ALA A 71 -0.30 5.17 -1.79
C ALA A 71 -1.40 6.14 -1.30
N SER A 72 -1.16 7.45 -1.40
CA SER A 72 -2.13 8.48 -1.04
C SER A 72 -3.41 8.37 -1.87
N GLY A 73 -3.29 8.16 -3.18
CA GLY A 73 -4.43 7.99 -4.08
C GLY A 73 -5.29 6.77 -3.73
N LEU A 74 -4.68 5.64 -3.39
CA LEU A 74 -5.41 4.44 -2.94
C LEU A 74 -6.10 4.67 -1.60
N MET A 75 -5.41 5.27 -0.62
CA MET A 75 -6.03 5.56 0.67
C MET A 75 -7.24 6.48 0.51
N ARG A 76 -7.11 7.59 -0.24
CA ARG A 76 -8.24 8.51 -0.47
C ARG A 76 -9.39 7.83 -1.21
N LYS A 77 -9.10 7.01 -2.22
CA LYS A 77 -10.12 6.32 -3.02
C LYS A 77 -10.94 5.34 -2.20
N PHE A 78 -10.31 4.61 -1.29
CA PHE A 78 -10.93 3.51 -0.54
C PHE A 78 -11.25 3.87 0.92
N TYR A 79 -11.10 5.14 1.29
CA TYR A 79 -11.24 5.56 2.69
C TYR A 79 -12.63 5.25 3.25
N ASP A 80 -13.64 5.84 2.63
CA ASP A 80 -15.03 5.73 3.09
C ASP A 80 -15.60 4.32 2.90
N SER A 81 -15.18 3.61 1.84
CA SER A 81 -15.74 2.31 1.48
C SER A 81 -15.13 1.15 2.26
N ASP A 82 -13.80 1.12 2.39
CA ASP A 82 -13.09 -0.06 2.85
C ASP A 82 -12.28 0.21 4.13
N ILE A 83 -11.58 1.34 4.21
CA ILE A 83 -10.71 1.63 5.36
C ILE A 83 -11.53 1.91 6.62
N VAL A 84 -12.58 2.74 6.55
CA VAL A 84 -13.47 3.00 7.68
C VAL A 84 -14.10 1.70 8.18
N PHE A 85 -14.63 0.88 7.27
CA PHE A 85 -15.19 -0.42 7.63
C PHE A 85 -14.16 -1.33 8.30
N TRP A 86 -12.94 -1.39 7.74
CA TRP A 86 -11.86 -2.20 8.28
C TRP A 86 -11.42 -1.75 9.67
N LEU A 87 -11.29 -0.45 9.90
CA LEU A 87 -10.93 0.09 11.21
C LEU A 87 -11.99 -0.23 12.27
N LYS A 88 -13.27 -0.02 11.96
CA LYS A 88 -14.39 -0.20 12.90
C LYS A 88 -14.79 -1.66 13.13
N ASN A 89 -14.87 -2.46 12.07
CA ASN A 89 -15.64 -3.71 12.09
C ASN A 89 -14.81 -4.96 11.77
N SER A 90 -13.59 -4.79 11.24
CA SER A 90 -12.80 -5.94 10.83
C SER A 90 -11.89 -6.45 11.94
N SER A 91 -11.94 -7.77 12.13
CA SER A 91 -11.01 -8.55 12.93
C SER A 91 -9.64 -8.74 12.26
N ASN A 92 -9.50 -8.41 10.98
CA ASN A 92 -8.26 -8.57 10.26
C ASN A 92 -7.30 -7.43 10.62
N ASP A 93 -6.08 -7.79 11.02
CA ASP A 93 -5.05 -6.80 11.36
C ASP A 93 -4.50 -6.10 10.10
N TYR A 94 -4.84 -6.54 8.88
CA TYR A 94 -4.42 -5.90 7.62
C TYR A 94 -5.56 -5.82 6.58
N ILE A 95 -5.42 -4.88 5.65
CA ILE A 95 -6.26 -4.75 4.45
C ILE A 95 -5.40 -4.52 3.21
N SER A 96 -5.80 -5.11 2.08
CA SER A 96 -5.16 -4.91 0.77
C SER A 96 -6.08 -4.12 -0.15
N LEU A 97 -5.61 -2.96 -0.60
CA LEU A 97 -6.31 -2.03 -1.47
C LEU A 97 -5.69 -2.08 -2.86
N ILE A 98 -6.48 -2.45 -3.86
CA ILE A 98 -5.99 -2.63 -5.23
C ILE A 98 -6.67 -1.61 -6.14
N GLY A 99 -5.86 -0.79 -6.81
CA GLY A 99 -6.36 0.22 -7.74
C GLY A 99 -5.60 0.25 -9.06
N ARG A 100 -6.23 0.89 -10.03
CA ARG A 100 -5.67 1.20 -11.35
C ARG A 100 -5.47 2.70 -11.49
N PHE A 101 -4.46 3.05 -12.27
CA PHE A 101 -4.02 4.40 -12.55
C PHE A 101 -4.03 4.65 -14.06
N PRO A 102 -4.35 5.88 -14.52
CA PRO A 102 -4.38 6.19 -15.94
C PRO A 102 -2.98 6.18 -16.57
N GLN A 103 -1.96 6.54 -15.78
CA GLN A 103 -0.56 6.61 -16.19
C GLN A 103 0.19 5.34 -15.78
N THR A 104 1.32 5.08 -16.43
CA THR A 104 2.27 4.06 -15.93
C THR A 104 2.84 4.51 -14.59
N ILE A 105 2.87 3.59 -13.63
CA ILE A 105 3.34 3.83 -12.27
C ILE A 105 4.60 3.03 -11.95
N GLY A 106 4.99 2.07 -12.79
CA GLY A 106 6.19 1.31 -12.53
C GLY A 106 6.48 0.23 -13.55
N TYR A 107 7.45 -0.59 -13.18
CA TYR A 107 8.05 -1.61 -14.02
C TYR A 107 8.32 -2.90 -13.27
N GLY A 108 8.61 -3.98 -14.00
CA GLY A 108 9.02 -5.24 -13.38
C GLY A 108 9.13 -6.42 -14.34
N PHE A 109 9.40 -7.57 -13.74
CA PHE A 109 9.55 -8.86 -14.42
C PHE A 109 8.59 -9.89 -13.82
N ARG A 110 8.12 -10.81 -14.67
CA ARG A 110 7.45 -12.05 -14.25
C ARG A 110 8.48 -13.18 -14.16
N LYS A 111 8.27 -14.12 -13.24
CA LYS A 111 9.15 -15.28 -13.10
C LYS A 111 9.13 -16.11 -14.39
N GLY A 112 10.31 -16.44 -14.90
CA GLY A 112 10.48 -17.16 -16.17
C GLY A 112 10.41 -16.28 -17.42
N GLU A 113 10.17 -14.97 -17.29
CA GLU A 113 10.22 -14.02 -18.40
C GLU A 113 11.43 -13.11 -18.27
N ASP A 114 12.20 -12.95 -19.35
CA ASP A 114 13.32 -12.01 -19.41
C ASP A 114 12.94 -10.59 -19.83
N ARG A 115 11.70 -10.43 -20.29
CA ARG A 115 11.17 -9.16 -20.80
C ARG A 115 10.80 -8.22 -19.65
N LEU A 116 11.41 -7.03 -19.65
CA LEU A 116 10.99 -5.94 -18.79
C LEU A 116 9.62 -5.41 -19.24
N ASN A 117 8.72 -5.22 -18.28
CA ASN A 117 7.44 -4.58 -18.50
C ASN A 117 7.42 -3.22 -17.79
N GLU A 118 7.27 -2.13 -18.54
CA GLU A 118 7.35 -0.74 -18.04
C GLU A 118 6.00 -0.02 -18.02
N ASN A 119 4.92 -0.74 -18.35
CA ASN A 119 3.56 -0.18 -18.45
C ASN A 119 2.67 -0.71 -17.31
N LEU A 120 3.22 -0.88 -16.10
CA LEU A 120 2.41 -1.31 -14.96
C LEU A 120 1.53 -0.14 -14.52
N ARG A 121 0.22 -0.33 -14.55
CA ARG A 121 -0.80 0.69 -14.21
C ARG A 121 -1.66 0.31 -13.02
N LYS A 122 -1.36 -0.83 -12.39
CA LYS A 122 -2.09 -1.36 -11.24
C LYS A 122 -1.16 -1.40 -10.06
N ALA A 123 -1.67 -1.14 -8.86
CA ALA A 123 -0.89 -1.23 -7.62
C ALA A 123 -1.69 -1.87 -6.50
N CYS A 124 -0.96 -2.47 -5.57
CA CYS A 124 -1.46 -2.92 -4.28
C CYS A 124 -0.90 -2.00 -3.19
N LEU A 125 -1.75 -1.60 -2.26
CA LEU A 125 -1.38 -0.99 -1.01
C LEU A 125 -1.87 -1.89 0.12
N VAL A 126 -0.98 -2.27 1.03
CA VAL A 126 -1.32 -3.04 2.21
C VAL A 126 -1.18 -2.14 3.43
N LEU A 127 -2.28 -1.98 4.16
CA LEU A 127 -2.32 -1.29 5.44
C LEU A 127 -2.38 -2.33 6.56
N VAL A 128 -1.80 -2.00 7.70
CA VAL A 128 -1.83 -2.83 8.91
C VAL A 128 -2.24 -1.97 10.11
N LYS A 129 -3.11 -2.49 10.97
CA LYS A 129 -3.48 -1.85 12.24
C LYS A 129 -2.24 -1.78 13.12
N ASP A 130 -2.01 -0.63 13.70
CA ASP A 130 -0.86 -0.36 14.54
C ASP A 130 -1.25 0.65 15.63
N PRO A 131 -1.53 0.19 16.87
CA PRO A 131 -1.89 1.07 17.98
C PRO A 131 -0.84 2.13 18.32
N GLN A 132 0.41 1.93 17.88
CA GLN A 132 1.51 2.86 18.13
C GLN A 132 1.67 3.89 17.00
N ALA A 133 0.96 3.73 15.88
CA ALA A 133 0.96 4.70 14.80
C ALA A 133 -0.03 5.84 15.09
N ASP A 134 0.33 7.06 14.67
CA ASP A 134 -0.48 8.28 14.90
C ASP A 134 -1.94 8.15 14.47
N TRP A 135 -2.21 7.31 13.47
CA TRP A 135 -3.53 7.14 12.86
C TRP A 135 -4.18 5.80 13.21
N GLY A 136 -3.59 5.01 14.11
CA GLY A 136 -4.03 3.64 14.45
C GLY A 136 -3.70 2.60 13.38
N PHE A 137 -3.07 3.01 12.28
CA PHE A 137 -2.58 2.12 11.23
C PHE A 137 -1.37 2.72 10.52
N ARG A 138 -0.65 1.89 9.77
CA ARG A 138 0.44 2.30 8.90
C ARG A 138 0.45 1.52 7.60
N ILE A 139 1.21 2.04 6.64
CA ILE A 139 1.51 1.31 5.40
C ILE A 139 2.47 0.17 5.74
N LEU A 140 2.06 -1.07 5.44
CA LEU A 140 2.92 -2.24 5.55
C LEU A 140 3.83 -2.35 4.32
N THR A 141 3.24 -2.28 3.13
CA THR A 141 3.94 -2.28 1.85
C THR A 141 3.03 -1.73 0.74
N SER A 142 3.63 -1.26 -0.33
CA SER A 142 2.94 -0.96 -1.57
C SER A 142 3.82 -1.31 -2.77
N TYR A 143 3.23 -1.80 -3.84
CA TYR A 143 3.97 -2.20 -5.04
C TYR A 143 3.10 -2.19 -6.29
N PRO A 144 3.68 -1.91 -7.48
CA PRO A 144 3.00 -2.12 -8.75
C PRO A 144 2.68 -3.59 -8.99
N MET A 145 1.65 -3.84 -9.77
CA MET A 145 1.17 -5.16 -10.14
C MET A 145 1.04 -5.26 -11.65
N PHE A 146 1.22 -6.48 -12.14
CA PHE A 146 0.81 -6.84 -13.48
C PHE A 146 -0.72 -6.85 -13.60
N GLU A 147 -1.21 -6.51 -14.79
CA GLU A 147 -2.59 -6.82 -15.18
C GLU A 147 -2.76 -8.34 -15.24
N ARG A 148 -3.93 -8.82 -14.81
CA ARG A 148 -4.32 -10.23 -14.93
C ARG A 148 -4.73 -10.52 -16.37
#